data_AF-A0A673GQV8-F1
#
_entry.id   AF-A0A673GQV8-F1
#
_cell.length_a   1.000
_cell.length_b   1.000
_cell.length_c   1.000
_cell.angle_alpha   90.00
_cell.angle_beta   90.00
_cell.angle_gamma   90.00
#
_symmetry.space_group_name_H-M   'P 1'
#
loop_
_entity.id
_entity.type
_entity.pdbx_description
1 polymer ?
#
loop_
_entity_poly.entity_id
_entity_poly.type
_entity_poly.pdbx_seq_one_letter_code
_entity_poly.pdbx_strand_id
1 'polypeptide(L)'
;MKGYIFITVLAFTFLQRSTASLEVKGPTEPILEGQDVTLECVDTESKLNMSTVHFERFSKYMKRWYRLESDQAYFYRRCFLYDVDVRREEGRLLVFIASIQSWSEGPYRCVTEDISAADNSSQPLTIPIHYMREVAVHRAGLGYLTRYFNSVQDLKVRLGDDVELECSTSASEAPEYFWAKEGEDWLVPSNKLKLEKVREQDGGRFTCSAQSPTVRSLMKKRTISITVLPEDAAWYETTTGRIVLMVSGAGLVLLVVVISMTTYLCRRARQRKSKGPIDDRSQKKPIYRASVESLPSTASDKQPLV
;
A
#
# COMPACT_ATOMS: atom_id res chain seq x y z
N MET A 1 -12.93 39.70 -69.94
CA MET A 1 -14.01 40.42 -69.23
C MET A 1 -14.96 39.40 -68.62
N LYS A 2 -15.13 39.44 -67.29
CA LYS A 2 -16.28 38.99 -66.46
C LYS A 2 -16.78 37.55 -66.66
N GLY A 3 -16.53 36.61 -65.75
CA GLY A 3 -17.28 36.40 -64.49
C GLY A 3 -18.09 35.10 -64.67
N TYR A 4 -18.25 34.15 -63.74
CA TYR A 4 -18.39 34.20 -62.29
C TYR A 4 -17.96 32.85 -61.69
N ILE A 5 -17.26 32.90 -60.56
CA ILE A 5 -16.97 31.75 -59.69
C ILE A 5 -18.16 31.62 -58.74
N PHE A 6 -18.88 30.49 -58.79
CA PHE A 6 -19.86 30.14 -57.76
C PHE A 6 -19.11 29.55 -56.56
N ILE A 7 -18.96 30.34 -55.50
CA ILE A 7 -18.54 29.84 -54.18
C ILE A 7 -19.81 29.42 -53.45
N THR A 8 -20.01 28.12 -53.26
CA THR A 8 -21.04 27.57 -52.38
C THR A 8 -20.63 27.84 -50.93
N VAL A 9 -21.32 28.77 -50.28
CA VAL A 9 -21.19 29.02 -48.84
C VAL A 9 -21.90 27.88 -48.11
N LEU A 10 -21.14 26.88 -47.66
CA LEU A 10 -21.60 25.92 -46.67
C LEU A 10 -21.73 26.66 -45.34
N ALA A 11 -22.94 27.13 -45.04
CA ALA A 11 -23.31 27.58 -43.72
C ALA A 11 -23.27 26.37 -42.77
N PHE A 12 -22.15 26.21 -42.06
CA PHE A 12 -22.11 25.38 -40.86
C PHE A 12 -23.00 26.05 -39.82
N THR A 13 -24.28 25.70 -39.80
CA THR A 13 -25.11 25.91 -38.63
C THR A 13 -24.50 25.09 -37.50
N PHE A 14 -23.73 25.75 -36.63
CA PHE A 14 -23.46 25.23 -35.30
C PHE A 14 -24.82 25.03 -34.64
N LEU A 15 -25.33 23.80 -34.69
CA LEU A 15 -26.37 23.34 -33.78
C LEU A 15 -25.72 23.40 -32.40
N GLN A 16 -25.89 24.53 -31.73
CA GLN A 16 -25.60 24.68 -30.32
C GLN A 16 -26.65 23.86 -29.59
N ARG A 17 -26.42 22.55 -29.56
CA ARG A 17 -27.25 21.57 -28.87
C ARG A 17 -27.05 21.86 -27.39
N SER A 18 -28.00 22.56 -26.79
CA SER A 18 -28.07 22.75 -25.34
C SER A 18 -28.31 21.38 -24.71
N THR A 19 -27.22 20.76 -24.29
CA THR A 19 -27.21 19.48 -23.61
C THR A 19 -27.15 19.75 -22.12
N ALA A 20 -28.18 19.33 -21.38
CA ALA A 20 -28.13 19.31 -19.92
C ALA A 20 -26.85 18.59 -19.50
N SER A 21 -25.96 19.30 -18.81
CA SER A 21 -24.65 18.78 -18.43
C SER A 21 -24.51 18.75 -16.91
N LEU A 22 -24.44 17.54 -16.37
CA LEU A 22 -24.04 17.30 -14.99
C LEU A 22 -22.54 17.55 -14.83
N GLU A 23 -22.16 18.18 -13.73
CA GLU A 23 -20.78 18.43 -13.35
C GLU A 23 -20.57 18.08 -11.88
N VAL A 24 -19.45 17.44 -11.57
CA VAL A 24 -19.01 17.26 -10.18
C VAL A 24 -18.06 18.41 -9.84
N LYS A 25 -18.43 19.22 -8.85
CA LYS A 25 -17.55 20.25 -8.28
C LYS A 25 -16.83 19.69 -7.06
N GLY A 26 -15.51 19.82 -7.06
CA GLY A 26 -14.65 19.52 -5.92
C GLY A 26 -14.07 20.78 -5.29
N PRO A 27 -13.31 20.63 -4.19
CA PRO A 27 -12.60 21.74 -3.59
C PRO A 27 -11.54 22.29 -4.54
N THR A 28 -11.27 23.60 -4.42
CA THR A 28 -10.36 24.34 -5.29
C THR A 28 -8.91 24.25 -4.83
N GLU A 29 -8.69 23.99 -3.54
CA GLU A 29 -7.36 23.87 -2.94
C GLU A 29 -6.85 22.42 -2.98
N PRO A 30 -5.52 22.20 -2.98
CA PRO A 30 -4.93 20.88 -2.87
C PRO A 30 -5.36 20.18 -1.58
N ILE A 31 -5.76 18.93 -1.69
CA ILE A 31 -6.27 18.17 -0.55
C ILE A 31 -5.14 17.37 0.08
N LEU A 32 -4.97 17.53 1.38
CA LEU A 32 -4.09 16.72 2.21
C LEU A 32 -4.85 15.53 2.81
N GLU A 33 -4.16 14.40 2.95
CA GLU A 33 -4.70 13.24 3.65
C GLU A 33 -5.12 13.58 5.09
N GLY A 34 -6.32 13.14 5.49
CA GLY A 34 -6.92 13.41 6.79
C GLY A 34 -7.79 14.67 6.84
N GLN A 35 -7.93 15.42 5.75
CA GLN A 35 -8.88 16.55 5.66
C GLN A 35 -10.30 16.08 5.32
N ASP A 36 -11.29 16.88 5.72
CA ASP A 36 -12.68 16.67 5.33
C ASP A 36 -12.94 17.33 3.98
N VAL A 37 -13.64 16.62 3.09
CA VAL A 37 -13.88 17.04 1.70
C VAL A 37 -15.34 16.95 1.36
N THR A 38 -15.86 17.95 0.66
CA THR A 38 -17.22 17.93 0.12
C THR A 38 -17.18 17.99 -1.39
N LEU A 39 -17.91 17.09 -2.04
CA LEU A 39 -18.20 17.12 -3.47
C LEU A 39 -19.64 17.51 -3.69
N GLU A 40 -19.89 18.29 -4.74
CA GLU A 40 -21.23 18.71 -5.12
C GLU A 40 -21.53 18.28 -6.55
N CYS A 41 -22.73 17.75 -6.75
CA CYS A 41 -23.27 17.54 -8.07
C CYS A 41 -24.07 18.75 -8.50
N VAL A 42 -23.73 19.34 -9.65
CA VAL A 42 -24.41 20.51 -10.19
C VAL A 42 -24.93 20.20 -11.58
N ASP A 43 -26.20 20.50 -11.82
CA ASP A 43 -26.74 20.63 -13.16
C ASP A 43 -26.49 22.05 -13.67
N THR A 44 -25.60 22.18 -14.63
CA THR A 44 -25.21 23.47 -15.23
C THR A 44 -26.34 24.16 -15.99
N GLU A 45 -27.32 23.42 -16.48
CA GLU A 45 -28.45 23.98 -17.24
C GLU A 45 -29.73 24.12 -16.38
N SER A 46 -29.75 23.58 -15.15
CA SER A 46 -30.90 23.58 -14.24
C SER A 46 -32.19 23.00 -14.86
N LYS A 47 -32.05 21.99 -15.72
CA LYS A 47 -33.14 21.30 -16.42
C LYS A 47 -33.46 19.92 -15.86
N LEU A 48 -32.53 19.32 -15.13
CA LEU A 48 -32.65 17.99 -14.57
C LEU A 48 -33.31 18.04 -13.20
N ASN A 49 -34.07 17.00 -12.90
CA ASN A 49 -34.56 16.79 -11.54
C ASN A 49 -33.42 16.22 -10.69
N MET A 50 -32.79 17.04 -9.87
CA MET A 50 -31.67 16.60 -9.02
C MET A 50 -32.06 15.50 -8.01
N SER A 51 -33.35 15.23 -7.78
CA SER A 51 -33.79 14.09 -6.96
C SER A 51 -33.53 12.71 -7.59
N THR A 52 -33.43 12.63 -8.93
CA THR A 52 -33.16 11.38 -9.68
C THR A 52 -31.68 11.17 -9.97
N VAL A 53 -30.84 12.17 -9.63
CA VAL A 53 -29.39 12.11 -9.81
C VAL A 53 -28.75 11.47 -8.60
N HIS A 54 -27.79 10.56 -8.81
CA HIS A 54 -27.01 9.92 -7.74
C HIS A 54 -25.51 9.99 -8.03
N PHE A 55 -24.71 9.83 -6.97
CA PHE A 55 -23.26 9.73 -7.08
C PHE A 55 -22.78 8.31 -7.29
N GLU A 56 -21.81 8.15 -8.19
CA GLU A 56 -21.06 6.92 -8.39
C GLU A 56 -19.57 7.14 -8.22
N ARG A 57 -18.89 6.11 -7.69
CA ARG A 57 -17.42 6.04 -7.66
C ARG A 57 -16.94 4.80 -8.41
N PHE A 58 -15.83 4.92 -9.11
CA PHE A 58 -15.21 3.79 -9.77
C PHE A 58 -14.33 2.99 -8.81
N SER A 59 -14.54 1.68 -8.74
CA SER A 59 -13.66 0.78 -8.00
C SER A 59 -12.57 0.23 -8.93
N LYS A 60 -11.31 0.60 -8.69
CA LYS A 60 -10.14 0.01 -9.38
C LYS A 60 -10.08 -1.52 -9.21
N TYR A 61 -10.50 -2.04 -8.05
CA TYR A 61 -10.51 -3.47 -7.73
C TYR A 61 -11.61 -4.24 -8.48
N MET A 62 -12.86 -3.74 -8.44
CA MET A 62 -13.98 -4.43 -9.09
C MET A 62 -14.12 -4.09 -10.59
N LYS A 63 -13.37 -3.09 -11.08
CA LYS A 63 -13.46 -2.55 -12.44
C LYS A 63 -14.88 -2.12 -12.84
N ARG A 64 -15.64 -1.56 -11.89
CA ARG A 64 -17.01 -1.08 -12.11
C ARG A 64 -17.33 0.15 -11.27
N TRP A 65 -18.30 0.91 -11.73
CA TRP A 65 -18.94 1.98 -10.98
C TRP A 65 -19.91 1.40 -9.95
N TYR A 66 -19.99 2.03 -8.78
CA TYR A 66 -20.96 1.68 -7.75
C TYR A 66 -21.56 2.95 -7.13
N ARG A 67 -22.85 2.90 -6.77
CA ARG A 67 -23.58 4.02 -6.17
C ARG A 67 -23.10 4.26 -4.73
N LEU A 68 -22.93 5.53 -4.36
CA LEU A 68 -22.56 5.90 -2.98
C LEU A 68 -23.75 5.90 -2.02
N GLU A 69 -24.97 6.18 -2.51
CA GLU A 69 -26.21 6.22 -1.70
C GLU A 69 -26.78 4.84 -1.29
N SER A 70 -26.42 3.75 -1.97
CA SER A 70 -27.14 2.48 -1.79
C SER A 70 -26.73 1.74 -0.52
N ASP A 71 -27.71 1.50 0.37
CA ASP A 71 -27.56 0.76 1.62
C ASP A 71 -27.28 -0.76 1.42
N GLN A 72 -27.60 -1.34 0.26
CA GLN A 72 -27.55 -2.80 0.05
C GLN A 72 -26.16 -3.37 -0.29
N ALA A 73 -25.11 -2.56 -0.41
CA ALA A 73 -23.76 -3.03 -0.75
C ALA A 73 -22.92 -3.44 0.48
N TYR A 74 -23.51 -4.21 1.41
CA TYR A 74 -22.90 -4.62 2.69
C TYR A 74 -21.56 -5.37 2.56
N PHE A 75 -21.20 -5.89 1.38
CA PHE A 75 -20.04 -6.79 1.21
C PHE A 75 -18.73 -6.16 0.71
N TYR A 76 -18.73 -4.93 0.18
CA TYR A 76 -17.54 -4.36 -0.51
C TYR A 76 -16.90 -3.17 0.21
N ARG A 77 -17.30 -2.94 1.47
CA ARG A 77 -17.17 -1.68 2.19
C ARG A 77 -15.97 -1.56 3.16
N ARG A 78 -14.95 -2.42 3.08
CA ARG A 78 -13.97 -2.58 4.18
C ARG A 78 -13.01 -1.41 4.46
N CYS A 79 -12.80 -0.44 3.56
CA CYS A 79 -11.83 0.65 3.79
C CYS A 79 -12.33 2.08 3.43
N PHE A 80 -13.48 2.24 2.79
CA PHE A 80 -13.95 3.54 2.27
C PHE A 80 -15.29 4.00 2.86
N LEU A 81 -15.92 3.20 3.73
CA LEU A 81 -17.33 3.40 4.06
C LEU A 81 -17.58 4.37 5.22
N TYR A 82 -16.81 4.30 6.30
CA TYR A 82 -17.23 4.95 7.55
C TYR A 82 -17.22 6.47 7.50
N ASP A 83 -16.57 7.02 6.49
CA ASP A 83 -16.32 8.44 6.39
C ASP A 83 -17.11 9.12 5.26
N VAL A 84 -17.93 8.38 4.49
CA VAL A 84 -18.68 8.94 3.34
C VAL A 84 -20.16 9.09 3.67
N ASP A 85 -20.66 10.31 3.56
CA ASP A 85 -22.04 10.69 3.84
C ASP A 85 -22.63 11.45 2.64
N VAL A 86 -23.69 10.91 2.04
CA VAL A 86 -24.37 11.55 0.90
C VAL A 86 -25.58 12.31 1.42
N ARG A 87 -25.57 13.63 1.25
CA ARG A 87 -26.60 14.53 1.77
C ARG A 87 -27.36 15.19 0.63
N ARG A 88 -28.66 15.33 0.84
CA ARG A 88 -29.55 16.12 -0.01
C ARG A 88 -30.06 17.29 0.82
N GLU A 89 -29.47 18.46 0.61
CA GLU A 89 -29.78 19.69 1.35
C GLU A 89 -30.28 20.74 0.36
N GLU A 90 -31.51 21.26 0.55
CA GLU A 90 -32.06 22.35 -0.27
C GLU A 90 -32.04 22.10 -1.80
N GLY A 91 -32.17 20.84 -2.22
CA GLY A 91 -32.12 20.45 -3.64
C GLY A 91 -30.70 20.26 -4.20
N ARG A 92 -29.67 20.43 -3.37
CA ARG A 92 -28.26 20.15 -3.70
C ARG A 92 -27.92 18.71 -3.32
N LEU A 93 -27.16 18.05 -4.17
CA LEU A 93 -26.65 16.70 -3.92
C LEU A 93 -25.17 16.79 -3.54
N LEU A 94 -24.85 16.46 -2.30
CA LEU A 94 -23.52 16.60 -1.70
C LEU A 94 -22.98 15.24 -1.25
N VAL A 95 -21.67 15.05 -1.37
CA VAL A 95 -20.95 13.93 -0.77
C VAL A 95 -19.90 14.49 0.17
N PHE A 96 -20.08 14.26 1.47
CA PHE A 96 -19.11 14.56 2.49
C PHE A 96 -18.22 13.34 2.72
N ILE A 97 -16.90 13.54 2.71
CA ILE A 97 -15.89 12.52 2.97
C ILE A 97 -15.03 13.02 4.13
N ALA A 98 -15.23 12.45 5.32
CA ALA A 98 -14.42 12.76 6.49
C ALA A 98 -13.01 12.17 6.34
N SER A 99 -12.01 12.86 6.90
CA SER A 99 -10.63 12.36 7.03
C SER A 99 -10.13 11.64 5.78
N ILE A 100 -10.21 12.29 4.61
CA ILE A 100 -9.99 11.68 3.31
C ILE A 100 -8.62 10.99 3.23
N GLN A 101 -8.61 9.75 2.76
CA GLN A 101 -7.40 8.93 2.73
C GLN A 101 -6.88 8.75 1.30
N SER A 102 -5.59 8.47 1.13
CA SER A 102 -4.97 8.18 -0.17
C SER A 102 -5.70 7.10 -1.01
N TRP A 103 -6.32 6.10 -0.37
CA TRP A 103 -7.13 5.08 -1.07
C TRP A 103 -8.52 5.55 -1.50
N SER A 104 -8.92 6.76 -1.12
CA SER A 104 -10.13 7.45 -1.59
C SER A 104 -9.94 8.04 -2.99
N GLU A 105 -8.70 8.06 -3.49
CA GLU A 105 -8.39 8.46 -4.85
C GLU A 105 -9.16 7.59 -5.85
N GLY A 106 -9.79 8.24 -6.80
CA GLY A 106 -10.57 7.60 -7.84
C GLY A 106 -11.52 8.59 -8.47
N PRO A 107 -12.04 8.26 -9.66
CA PRO A 107 -12.97 9.14 -10.32
C PRO A 107 -14.37 9.00 -9.69
N TYR A 108 -14.98 10.16 -9.46
CA TYR A 108 -16.35 10.36 -9.02
C TYR A 108 -17.17 10.90 -10.20
N ARG A 109 -18.43 10.49 -10.30
CA ARG A 109 -19.35 11.06 -11.29
C ARG A 109 -20.76 11.13 -10.75
N CYS A 110 -21.55 12.03 -11.31
CA CYS A 110 -22.99 12.01 -11.16
C CYS A 110 -23.63 11.27 -12.32
N VAL A 111 -24.74 10.58 -12.05
CA VAL A 111 -25.53 9.90 -13.07
C VAL A 111 -26.99 10.23 -12.83
N THR A 112 -27.72 10.58 -13.89
CA THR A 112 -29.18 10.70 -13.87
C THR A 112 -29.82 9.40 -14.38
N GLU A 113 -30.95 9.02 -13.78
CA GLU A 113 -31.79 7.93 -14.28
C GLU A 113 -32.74 8.37 -15.41
N ASP A 114 -32.81 9.68 -15.71
CA ASP A 114 -33.67 10.23 -16.76
C ASP A 114 -33.11 9.93 -18.15
N ILE A 115 -33.74 8.98 -18.84
CA ILE A 115 -33.36 8.45 -20.17
C ILE A 115 -33.48 9.52 -21.29
N SER A 116 -34.09 10.67 -21.00
CA SER A 116 -34.24 11.79 -21.93
C SER A 116 -32.96 12.61 -22.13
N ALA A 117 -31.97 12.48 -21.24
CA ALA A 117 -30.68 13.15 -21.37
C ALA A 117 -29.79 12.41 -22.38
N ALA A 118 -29.23 13.15 -23.36
CA ALA A 118 -28.34 12.58 -24.36
C ALA A 118 -27.01 12.07 -23.78
N ASP A 119 -26.57 12.68 -22.67
CA ASP A 119 -25.49 12.21 -21.80
C ASP A 119 -26.08 12.07 -20.39
N ASN A 120 -26.15 10.84 -19.88
CA ASN A 120 -26.77 10.55 -18.60
C ASN A 120 -25.77 10.66 -17.44
N SER A 121 -24.50 10.97 -17.71
CA SER A 121 -23.46 11.03 -16.69
C SER A 121 -22.56 12.24 -16.83
N SER A 122 -22.06 12.75 -15.71
CA SER A 122 -21.04 13.78 -15.73
C SER A 122 -19.70 13.22 -16.21
N GLN A 123 -18.82 14.12 -16.66
CA GLN A 123 -17.41 13.77 -16.81
C GLN A 123 -16.84 13.29 -15.46
N PRO A 124 -15.99 12.25 -15.43
CA PRO A 124 -15.43 11.74 -14.19
C PRO A 124 -14.42 12.71 -13.56
N LEU A 125 -14.63 13.11 -12.30
CA LEU A 125 -13.71 13.93 -11.53
C LEU A 125 -12.80 13.06 -10.66
N THR A 126 -11.49 13.13 -10.88
CA THR A 126 -10.50 12.54 -9.96
C THR A 126 -9.85 13.64 -9.15
N ILE A 127 -9.86 13.47 -7.83
CA ILE A 127 -9.28 14.44 -6.91
C ILE A 127 -7.90 13.94 -6.47
N PRO A 128 -6.81 14.68 -6.74
CA PRO A 128 -5.49 14.31 -6.25
C PRO A 128 -5.44 14.50 -4.73
N ILE A 129 -5.04 13.45 -4.02
CA ILE A 129 -4.89 13.47 -2.56
C ILE A 129 -3.41 13.46 -2.25
N HIS A 130 -2.92 14.55 -1.67
CA HIS A 130 -1.52 14.72 -1.35
C HIS A 130 -1.21 14.16 0.04
N TYR A 131 -0.20 13.32 0.14
CA TYR A 131 0.25 12.75 1.40
C TYR A 131 1.77 12.63 1.44
N MET A 132 2.33 12.67 2.63
CA MET A 132 3.75 12.41 2.88
C MET A 132 3.90 11.70 4.21
N ARG A 133 4.41 10.47 4.16
CA ARG A 133 4.73 9.66 5.35
C ARG A 133 6.01 10.15 6.02
N GLU A 134 6.34 9.55 7.15
CA GLU A 134 7.57 9.87 7.87
C GLU A 134 8.81 9.62 7.01
N VAL A 135 9.79 10.53 7.12
CA VAL A 135 11.07 10.37 6.44
C VAL A 135 11.86 9.27 7.14
N ALA A 136 12.40 8.37 6.35
CA ALA A 136 13.35 7.35 6.76
C ALA A 136 14.76 7.78 6.33
N VAL A 137 15.75 7.48 7.16
CA VAL A 137 17.17 7.69 6.85
C VAL A 137 17.86 6.34 7.02
N HIS A 138 18.54 5.88 5.98
CA HIS A 138 19.29 4.62 6.01
C HIS A 138 20.68 4.79 5.40
N ARG A 139 21.60 3.89 5.76
CA ARG A 139 22.94 3.87 5.17
C ARG A 139 22.89 3.18 3.80
N ALA A 140 23.40 3.83 2.76
CA ALA A 140 23.45 3.27 1.42
C ALA A 140 24.29 1.99 1.38
N GLY A 141 23.92 1.04 0.53
CA GLY A 141 24.56 -0.28 0.43
C GLY A 141 24.19 -1.27 1.53
N LEU A 142 23.44 -0.85 2.56
CA LEU A 142 22.95 -1.73 3.65
C LEU A 142 21.42 -1.90 3.61
N GLY A 143 20.86 -2.05 2.41
CA GLY A 143 19.41 -2.14 2.17
C GLY A 143 18.70 -3.26 2.96
N TYR A 144 19.40 -4.36 3.24
CA TYR A 144 18.86 -5.47 4.07
C TYR A 144 18.71 -5.08 5.55
N LEU A 145 19.38 -4.01 6.00
CA LEU A 145 19.30 -3.47 7.36
C LEU A 145 18.46 -2.19 7.44
N THR A 146 17.83 -1.74 6.35
CA THR A 146 17.08 -0.47 6.31
C THR A 146 16.06 -0.34 7.44
N ARG A 147 15.34 -1.42 7.77
CA ARG A 147 14.38 -1.41 8.90
C ARG A 147 15.05 -1.12 10.25
N TYR A 148 16.26 -1.64 10.47
CA TYR A 148 17.03 -1.42 11.70
C TYR A 148 17.63 -0.02 11.71
N PHE A 149 18.11 0.49 10.58
CA PHE A 149 18.59 1.88 10.48
C PHE A 149 17.47 2.91 10.66
N ASN A 150 16.26 2.62 10.18
CA ASN A 150 15.09 3.49 10.34
C ASN A 150 14.62 3.66 11.80
N SER A 151 15.14 2.89 12.77
CA SER A 151 14.90 3.14 14.19
C SER A 151 16.06 3.86 14.87
N VAL A 152 17.21 4.01 14.20
CA VAL A 152 18.40 4.64 14.76
C VAL A 152 18.23 6.16 14.69
N GLN A 153 18.36 6.80 15.84
CA GLN A 153 18.50 8.25 15.98
C GLN A 153 19.98 8.67 16.01
N ASP A 154 20.86 7.78 16.46
CA ASP A 154 22.30 8.04 16.64
C ASP A 154 23.18 7.10 15.80
N LEU A 155 23.87 7.66 14.81
CA LEU A 155 24.82 6.99 13.94
C LEU A 155 26.25 7.16 14.49
N LYS A 156 26.85 6.06 14.93
CA LYS A 156 28.26 5.99 15.33
C LYS A 156 29.14 5.51 14.19
N VAL A 157 30.13 6.31 13.84
CA VAL A 157 31.05 6.11 12.71
C VAL A 157 32.48 6.33 13.20
N ARG A 158 33.47 5.59 12.71
CA ARG A 158 34.87 5.86 13.08
C ARG A 158 35.47 6.96 12.23
N LEU A 159 36.47 7.65 12.78
CA LEU A 159 37.37 8.52 12.03
C LEU A 159 37.92 7.79 10.80
N GLY A 160 37.90 8.47 9.65
CA GLY A 160 38.41 7.94 8.39
C GLY A 160 37.46 7.02 7.62
N ASP A 161 36.35 6.54 8.21
CA ASP A 161 35.36 5.74 7.49
C ASP A 161 34.62 6.61 6.44
N ASP A 162 34.15 5.97 5.36
CA ASP A 162 33.24 6.57 4.39
C ASP A 162 31.78 6.22 4.71
N VAL A 163 30.90 7.22 4.67
CA VAL A 163 29.48 7.07 4.97
C VAL A 163 28.65 7.73 3.88
N GLU A 164 27.75 6.96 3.28
CA GLU A 164 26.66 7.51 2.46
C GLU A 164 25.33 7.21 3.15
N LEU A 165 24.57 8.26 3.44
CA LEU A 165 23.22 8.20 3.99
C LEU A 165 22.23 8.54 2.89
N GLU A 166 21.08 7.88 2.90
CA GLU A 166 20.01 8.07 1.94
C GLU A 166 18.68 8.26 2.67
N CYS A 167 17.97 9.31 2.25
CA CYS A 167 16.62 9.59 2.69
C CYS A 167 15.59 9.00 1.75
N SER A 168 14.52 8.48 2.34
CA SER A 168 13.36 8.02 1.61
C SER A 168 12.08 8.34 2.37
N THR A 169 11.01 8.65 1.64
CA THR A 169 9.66 8.71 2.18
C THR A 169 8.67 8.19 1.14
N SER A 170 7.52 7.71 1.61
CA SER A 170 6.38 7.42 0.74
C SER A 170 5.48 8.65 0.68
N ALA A 171 5.25 9.16 -0.53
CA ALA A 171 4.44 10.34 -0.79
C ALA A 171 3.61 10.16 -2.07
N SER A 172 2.60 11.01 -2.24
CA SER A 172 1.75 11.06 -3.44
C SER A 172 2.51 11.46 -4.71
N GLU A 173 3.57 12.26 -4.55
CA GLU A 173 4.45 12.73 -5.62
C GLU A 173 5.91 12.52 -5.20
N ALA A 174 6.81 12.48 -6.17
CA ALA A 174 8.24 12.43 -5.89
C ALA A 174 8.67 13.71 -5.14
N PRO A 175 9.14 13.61 -3.89
CA PRO A 175 9.48 14.79 -3.11
C PRO A 175 10.89 15.28 -3.44
N GLU A 176 11.11 16.57 -3.20
CA GLU A 176 12.42 17.19 -3.21
C GLU A 176 13.09 16.99 -1.85
N TYR A 177 14.36 16.59 -1.86
CA TYR A 177 15.11 16.30 -0.65
C TYR A 177 16.20 17.32 -0.39
N PHE A 178 16.42 17.63 0.87
CA PHE A 178 17.51 18.48 1.30
C PHE A 178 18.06 18.07 2.67
N TRP A 179 19.39 18.11 2.77
CA TRP A 179 20.12 17.90 4.01
C TRP A 179 20.59 19.24 4.57
N ALA A 180 20.49 19.39 5.88
CA ALA A 180 21.07 20.49 6.62
C ALA A 180 21.80 19.96 7.87
N LYS A 181 22.87 20.63 8.28
CA LYS A 181 23.55 20.37 9.55
C LYS A 181 23.21 21.48 10.54
N GLU A 182 22.86 21.09 11.76
CA GLU A 182 22.46 22.05 12.80
C GLU A 182 23.64 22.97 13.16
N GLY A 183 23.42 24.28 13.09
CA GLY A 183 24.44 25.29 13.39
C GLY A 183 25.32 25.70 12.19
N GLU A 184 25.08 25.15 11.00
CA GLU A 184 25.80 25.54 9.79
C GLU A 184 24.83 26.01 8.70
N ASP A 185 25.23 27.05 7.95
CA ASP A 185 24.50 27.53 6.75
C ASP A 185 24.79 26.62 5.53
N TRP A 186 24.69 25.32 5.75
CA TRP A 186 25.00 24.28 4.78
C TRP A 186 23.74 23.51 4.41
N LEU A 187 23.40 23.54 3.11
CA LEU A 187 22.24 22.86 2.55
C LEU A 187 22.67 22.05 1.32
N VAL A 188 22.37 20.75 1.31
CA VAL A 188 22.65 19.88 0.16
C VAL A 188 21.33 19.40 -0.46
N PRO A 189 20.97 19.84 -1.68
CA PRO A 189 19.75 19.44 -2.37
C PRO A 189 19.94 18.04 -2.99
N SER A 190 19.81 17.01 -2.16
CA SER A 190 20.02 15.61 -2.55
C SER A 190 19.28 14.71 -1.57
N ASN A 191 18.79 13.55 -2.04
CA ASN A 191 18.31 12.51 -1.13
C ASN A 191 19.48 11.79 -0.43
N LYS A 192 20.70 11.94 -0.96
CA LYS A 192 21.93 11.32 -0.45
C LYS A 192 22.86 12.34 0.19
N LEU A 193 23.40 11.97 1.35
CA LEU A 193 24.47 12.68 2.03
C LEU A 193 25.72 11.80 2.05
N LYS A 194 26.82 12.31 1.49
CA LYS A 194 28.12 11.62 1.46
C LYS A 194 29.10 12.33 2.38
N LEU A 195 29.69 11.56 3.31
CA LEU A 195 30.78 11.97 4.17
C LEU A 195 31.96 11.03 3.87
N GLU A 196 32.98 11.56 3.21
CA GLU A 196 34.20 10.80 2.88
C GLU A 196 35.29 11.11 3.88
N LYS A 197 36.01 10.07 4.32
CA LYS A 197 37.08 10.18 5.33
C LYS A 197 36.64 11.00 6.54
N VAL A 198 35.57 10.54 7.19
CA VAL A 198 34.90 11.24 8.29
C VAL A 198 35.89 11.80 9.30
N ARG A 199 35.72 13.06 9.66
CA ARG A 199 36.51 13.83 10.62
C ARG A 199 35.69 14.17 11.85
N GLU A 200 36.33 14.56 12.95
CA GLU A 200 35.62 14.94 14.19
C GLU A 200 34.57 16.03 13.97
N GLN A 201 34.88 17.00 13.12
CA GLN A 201 33.99 18.10 12.72
C GLN A 201 32.75 17.65 11.94
N ASP A 202 32.75 16.45 11.34
CA ASP A 202 31.59 15.89 10.64
C ASP A 202 30.56 15.31 11.62
N GLY A 203 30.91 15.24 12.91
CA GLY A 203 29.96 14.96 13.98
C GLY A 203 28.93 16.09 14.15
N GLY A 204 27.74 15.72 14.62
CA GLY A 204 26.67 16.67 14.87
C GLY A 204 25.30 16.16 14.42
N ARG A 205 24.32 17.05 14.43
CA ARG A 205 22.93 16.73 14.10
C ARG A 205 22.63 17.11 12.65
N PHE A 206 22.23 16.14 11.86
CA PHE A 206 21.88 16.29 10.46
C PHE A 206 20.38 16.10 10.29
N THR A 207 19.72 17.05 9.65
CA THR A 207 18.31 16.99 9.32
C THR A 207 18.15 16.77 7.83
N CYS A 208 17.49 15.68 7.49
CA CYS A 208 16.98 15.45 6.15
C CYS A 208 15.52 15.86 6.08
N SER A 209 15.16 16.58 5.04
CA SER A 209 13.78 16.97 4.78
C SER A 209 13.34 16.51 3.40
N ALA A 210 12.06 16.15 3.30
CA ALA A 210 11.36 15.87 2.08
C ALA A 210 10.22 16.89 1.95
N GLN A 211 10.09 17.52 0.78
CA GLN A 211 9.06 18.52 0.49
C GLN A 211 8.32 18.17 -0.81
N SER A 212 7.00 18.35 -0.84
CA SER A 212 6.23 18.21 -2.08
C SER A 212 6.54 19.38 -3.02
N PRO A 213 6.77 19.11 -4.32
CA PRO A 213 7.03 20.16 -5.31
C PRO A 213 5.79 21.04 -5.59
N THR A 214 4.59 20.49 -5.42
CA THR A 214 3.32 21.18 -5.71
C THR A 214 2.68 21.77 -4.46
N VAL A 215 2.78 21.10 -3.31
CA VAL A 215 2.17 21.52 -2.05
C VAL A 215 3.27 21.89 -1.04
N ARG A 216 3.66 23.18 -1.01
CA ARG A 216 4.79 23.65 -0.18
C ARG A 216 4.63 23.38 1.32
N SER A 217 3.40 23.34 1.83
CA SER A 217 3.08 23.04 3.23
C SER A 217 3.27 21.55 3.57
N LEU A 218 3.30 20.67 2.58
CA LEU A 218 3.52 19.25 2.75
C LEU A 218 5.02 18.93 2.79
N MET A 219 5.57 19.02 3.99
CA MET A 219 6.98 18.75 4.28
C MET A 219 7.11 17.85 5.50
N LYS A 220 8.00 16.88 5.44
CA LYS A 220 8.40 16.04 6.56
C LYS A 220 9.91 16.07 6.70
N LYS A 221 10.39 15.93 7.93
CA LYS A 221 11.81 15.96 8.23
C LYS A 221 12.18 14.90 9.26
N ARG A 222 13.43 14.47 9.21
CA ARG A 222 14.03 13.55 10.17
C ARG A 222 15.43 14.00 10.51
N THR A 223 15.70 14.08 11.80
CA THR A 223 17.03 14.39 12.33
C THR A 223 17.71 13.13 12.80
N ILE A 224 19.00 13.02 12.50
CA ILE A 224 19.91 12.00 13.01
C ILE A 224 21.11 12.67 13.66
N SER A 225 21.69 12.05 14.67
CA SER A 225 22.94 12.49 15.29
C SER A 225 24.09 11.62 14.78
N ILE A 226 25.14 12.22 14.27
CA ILE A 226 26.37 11.52 13.89
C ILE A 226 27.39 11.73 15.00
N THR A 227 27.82 10.63 15.60
CA THR A 227 28.91 10.60 16.59
C THR A 227 30.13 9.97 15.96
N VAL A 228 31.23 10.71 15.98
CA VAL A 228 32.51 10.24 15.44
C VAL A 228 33.29 9.56 16.57
N LEU A 229 33.66 8.31 16.34
CA LEU A 229 34.48 7.49 17.22
C LEU A 229 35.96 7.61 16.83
N PRO A 230 36.88 7.38 17.78
CA PRO A 230 38.31 7.25 17.49
C PRO A 230 38.60 6.24 16.37
N GLU A 231 39.74 6.41 15.69
CA GLU A 231 40.16 5.52 14.59
C GLU A 231 40.39 4.08 15.09
N ASP A 232 40.88 3.93 16.32
CA ASP A 232 41.15 2.64 16.99
C ASP A 232 39.91 2.00 17.63
N ALA A 233 38.75 2.64 17.54
CA ALA A 233 37.52 2.11 18.11
C ALA A 233 37.14 0.75 17.50
N ALA A 234 36.71 -0.17 18.34
CA ALA A 234 36.36 -1.51 17.90
C ALA A 234 35.17 -1.47 16.92
N TRP A 235 35.20 -2.34 15.89
CA TRP A 235 34.20 -2.32 14.82
C TRP A 235 32.76 -2.49 15.31
N TYR A 236 32.56 -3.25 16.40
CA TYR A 236 31.26 -3.50 16.99
C TYR A 236 30.70 -2.30 17.77
N GLU A 237 31.49 -1.25 18.01
CA GLU A 237 30.99 -0.02 18.62
C GLU A 237 30.22 0.85 17.63
N THR A 238 30.56 0.75 16.34
CA THR A 238 29.85 1.43 15.25
C THR A 238 28.40 0.96 15.18
N THR A 239 27.49 1.83 14.73
CA THR A 239 26.08 1.46 14.58
C THR A 239 25.93 0.25 13.65
N THR A 240 26.68 0.22 12.55
CA THR A 240 26.68 -0.92 11.61
C THR A 240 27.14 -2.20 12.31
N GLY A 241 28.24 -2.15 13.07
CA GLY A 241 28.76 -3.31 13.79
C GLY A 241 27.78 -3.84 14.83
N ARG A 242 27.13 -2.94 15.59
CA ARG A 242 26.07 -3.30 16.55
C ARG A 242 24.90 -4.01 15.87
N ILE A 243 24.41 -3.47 14.75
CA ILE A 243 23.29 -4.07 14.01
C ILE A 243 23.69 -5.44 13.47
N VAL A 244 24.89 -5.59 12.90
CA VAL A 244 25.39 -6.88 12.40
C VAL A 244 25.44 -7.90 13.54
N LEU A 245 25.97 -7.55 14.71
CA LEU A 245 25.99 -8.44 15.86
C LEU A 245 24.58 -8.88 16.30
N MET A 246 23.62 -7.95 16.34
CA MET A 246 22.24 -8.28 16.69
C MET A 246 21.60 -9.24 15.69
N VAL A 247 21.79 -8.99 14.39
CA VAL A 247 21.24 -9.83 13.31
C VAL A 247 21.90 -11.22 13.29
N SER A 248 23.22 -11.28 13.42
CA SER A 248 23.96 -12.54 13.49
C SER A 248 23.57 -13.37 14.71
N GLY A 249 23.43 -12.74 15.88
CA GLY A 249 22.97 -13.41 17.11
C GLY A 249 21.58 -14.00 16.97
N ALA A 250 20.62 -13.23 16.44
CA ALA A 250 19.27 -13.72 16.17
C ALA A 250 19.26 -14.87 15.15
N GLY A 251 20.08 -14.78 14.11
CA GLY A 251 20.25 -15.84 13.11
C GLY A 251 20.77 -17.15 13.73
N LEU A 252 21.78 -17.08 14.60
CA LEU A 252 22.31 -18.25 15.31
C LEU A 252 21.26 -18.90 16.20
N VAL A 253 20.49 -18.12 16.96
CA VAL A 253 19.41 -18.64 17.81
C VAL A 253 18.35 -19.36 16.97
N LEU A 254 17.93 -18.76 15.86
CA LEU A 254 16.96 -19.38 14.95
C LEU A 254 17.49 -20.69 14.35
N LEU A 255 18.76 -20.73 13.96
CA LEU A 255 19.39 -21.95 13.46
C LEU A 255 19.41 -23.07 14.51
N VAL A 256 19.76 -22.75 15.76
CA VAL A 256 19.73 -23.73 16.86
C VAL A 256 18.32 -24.25 17.11
N VAL A 257 17.30 -23.39 17.07
CA VAL A 257 15.89 -23.79 17.21
C VAL A 257 15.46 -24.70 16.07
N VAL A 258 15.83 -24.38 14.82
CA VAL A 258 15.53 -25.21 13.65
C VAL A 258 16.24 -26.57 13.74
N ILE A 259 17.51 -26.62 14.13
CA ILE A 259 18.25 -27.87 14.33
C ILE A 259 17.63 -28.70 15.46
N SER A 260 17.25 -28.07 16.57
CA SER A 260 16.57 -28.74 17.69
C SER A 260 15.22 -29.31 17.28
N MET A 261 14.40 -28.55 16.55
CA MET A 261 13.10 -29.01 16.06
C MET A 261 13.23 -30.11 15.01
N THR A 262 14.14 -29.98 14.06
CA THR A 262 14.39 -31.02 13.05
C THR A 262 14.90 -32.31 13.69
N THR A 263 15.84 -32.24 14.63
CA THR A 263 16.30 -33.43 15.37
C THR A 263 15.18 -34.06 16.20
N TYR A 264 14.34 -33.27 16.86
CA TYR A 264 13.15 -33.76 17.58
C TYR A 264 12.16 -34.47 16.64
N LEU A 265 11.83 -33.86 15.50
CA LEU A 265 10.94 -34.44 14.50
C LEU A 265 11.52 -35.73 13.88
N CYS A 266 12.81 -35.75 13.56
CA CYS A 266 13.51 -36.95 13.08
C CYS A 266 13.50 -38.07 14.12
N ARG A 267 13.72 -37.77 15.41
CA ARG A 267 13.63 -38.75 16.51
C ARG A 267 12.21 -39.32 16.62
N ARG A 268 11.19 -38.45 16.59
CA ARG A 268 9.77 -38.87 16.64
C ARG A 268 9.38 -39.75 15.45
N ALA A 269 9.86 -39.43 14.25
CA ALA A 269 9.62 -40.25 13.06
C ALA A 269 10.29 -41.63 13.15
N ARG A 270 11.54 -41.71 13.66
CA ARG A 270 12.22 -42.99 13.91
C ARG A 270 11.49 -43.85 14.94
N GLN A 271 11.00 -43.25 16.03
CA GLN A 271 10.18 -43.96 17.03
C GLN A 271 8.87 -44.50 16.45
N ARG A 272 8.25 -43.80 15.50
CA ARG A 272 7.07 -44.33 14.77
C ARG A 272 7.42 -45.53 13.89
N LYS A 273 8.60 -45.55 13.27
CA LYS A 273 9.09 -46.67 12.44
C LYS A 273 9.60 -47.87 13.25
N SER A 274 10.06 -47.67 14.48
CA SER A 274 10.53 -48.78 15.35
C SER A 274 9.39 -49.53 16.04
N LYS A 275 8.16 -49.00 16.01
CA LYS A 275 6.96 -49.84 16.19
C LYS A 275 6.87 -50.67 14.90
N GLY A 276 7.24 -51.94 14.97
CA GLY A 276 7.39 -52.84 13.82
C GLY A 276 6.12 -53.02 12.98
N PRO A 277 6.13 -53.93 11.98
CA PRO A 277 4.98 -54.21 11.12
C PRO A 277 3.75 -54.45 11.99
N ILE A 278 2.58 -54.00 11.53
CA ILE A 278 1.30 -54.43 12.11
C ILE A 278 1.36 -55.95 12.13
N ASP A 279 1.45 -56.53 13.33
CA ASP A 279 1.31 -57.96 13.51
C ASP A 279 -0.15 -58.27 13.20
N ASP A 280 -0.44 -58.67 11.95
CA ASP A 280 -1.76 -59.12 11.48
C ASP A 280 -2.25 -60.39 12.22
N ARG A 281 -1.55 -60.79 13.28
CA ARG A 281 -1.91 -61.89 14.18
C ARG A 281 -2.79 -61.46 15.36
N SER A 282 -3.37 -60.25 15.34
CA SER A 282 -4.46 -59.92 16.26
C SER A 282 -5.75 -60.63 15.80
N GLN A 283 -5.94 -61.83 16.32
CA GLN A 283 -7.08 -62.71 16.15
C GLN A 283 -8.41 -61.97 15.92
N LYS A 284 -9.02 -62.21 14.77
CA LYS A 284 -10.47 -62.02 14.57
C LYS A 284 -11.20 -62.67 15.74
N LYS A 285 -11.85 -61.88 16.58
CA LYS A 285 -12.78 -62.40 17.58
C LYS A 285 -13.93 -63.13 16.85
N PRO A 286 -14.22 -64.40 17.14
CA PRO A 286 -15.36 -65.08 16.53
C PRO A 286 -16.67 -64.44 17.02
N ILE A 287 -17.58 -64.18 16.08
CA ILE A 287 -18.85 -63.46 16.31
C ILE A 287 -19.91 -64.32 17.02
N TYR A 288 -19.67 -65.61 17.27
CA TYR A 288 -20.59 -66.48 18.02
C TYR A 288 -19.85 -67.47 18.93
N ARG A 289 -20.28 -67.52 20.21
CA ARG A 289 -19.89 -68.52 21.23
C ARG A 289 -20.75 -69.78 21.03
N ALA A 290 -20.26 -70.80 20.31
CA ALA A 290 -20.58 -72.23 20.49
C ALA A 290 -20.24 -73.13 19.28
N SER A 291 -19.04 -73.02 18.69
CA SER A 291 -18.54 -74.10 17.82
C SER A 291 -17.03 -74.25 18.02
N VAL A 292 -16.63 -75.33 18.67
CA VAL A 292 -15.23 -75.66 18.95
C VAL A 292 -14.75 -76.65 17.89
N GLU A 293 -14.70 -76.21 16.63
CA GLU A 293 -13.94 -76.92 15.60
C GLU A 293 -13.72 -75.98 14.41
N SER A 294 -12.46 -75.59 14.18
CA SER A 294 -12.06 -74.89 12.97
C SER A 294 -11.75 -75.93 11.89
N LEU A 295 -12.65 -76.09 10.92
CA LEU A 295 -12.34 -76.88 9.71
C LEU A 295 -11.21 -76.19 8.94
N PRO A 296 -10.15 -76.91 8.53
CA PRO A 296 -9.09 -76.33 7.72
C PRO A 296 -9.64 -76.02 6.32
N SER A 297 -9.62 -74.75 5.94
CA SER A 297 -9.89 -74.33 4.56
C SER A 297 -8.65 -74.62 3.71
N THR A 298 -8.58 -75.84 3.18
CA THR A 298 -7.77 -76.17 2.00
C THR A 298 -8.71 -76.34 0.83
N ALA A 299 -8.88 -75.29 0.03
CA ALA A 299 -9.32 -75.43 -1.35
C ALA A 299 -8.82 -74.22 -2.14
N SER A 300 -7.74 -74.46 -2.87
CA SER A 300 -7.30 -73.66 -4.01
C SER A 300 -8.43 -73.64 -5.04
N ASP A 301 -9.21 -72.58 -5.10
CA ASP A 301 -10.17 -72.39 -6.19
C ASP A 301 -9.54 -71.49 -7.25
N LYS A 302 -8.99 -72.14 -8.28
CA LYS A 302 -8.62 -71.51 -9.54
C LYS A 302 -9.85 -71.57 -10.42
N GLN A 303 -10.62 -70.48 -10.49
CA GLN A 303 -11.63 -70.35 -11.52
C GLN A 303 -11.34 -69.11 -12.39
N PRO A 304 -11.17 -69.31 -13.71
CA PRO A 304 -10.68 -68.28 -14.61
C PRO A 304 -11.77 -67.28 -14.99
N LEU A 305 -11.31 -66.05 -15.24
CA LEU A 305 -12.05 -64.91 -15.76
C LEU A 305 -12.75 -65.26 -17.08
N VAL A 306 -14.03 -64.90 -17.19
CA VAL A 306 -14.69 -64.52 -18.43
C VAL A 306 -15.13 -63.07 -18.27
#